data_AF-A0A4R8JHJ2-F1
#
_entry.id   AF-A0A4R8JHJ2-F1
#
_cell.length_a   1.000
_cell.length_b   1.000
_cell.length_c   1.000
_cell.angle_alpha   90.00
_cell.angle_beta   90.00
_cell.angle_gamma   90.00
#
_symmetry.space_group_name_H-M   'P 1'
#
loop_
_entity.id
_entity.type
_entity.pdbx_description
1 polymer ?
#
loop_
_entity_poly.entity_id
_entity_poly.type
_entity_poly.pdbx_seq_one_letter_code
_entity_poly.pdbx_strand_id
1 'polypeptide(L)'
;MDTVHIRPTWLTALFPLLAVWQYGDRSVVRAELLRMALSADAAARSAEALTRIANMLDRDGHAIEMHRDELRAIARTALSEFDRVPPRAPLPTSADADLYHACSVQPC
;
A
#
# COMPACT_ATOMS: atom_id res chain seq x y z
N MET A 1 15.57 15.61 -20.13
CA MET A 1 14.23 15.36 -19.58
C MET A 1 14.39 15.19 -18.09
N ASP A 2 13.99 16.18 -17.31
CA ASP A 2 14.04 16.12 -15.85
C ASP A 2 13.01 15.10 -15.37
N THR A 3 13.49 14.03 -14.76
CA THR A 3 12.65 13.01 -14.12
C THR A 3 12.03 13.63 -12.87
N VAL A 4 10.79 14.10 -12.98
CA VAL A 4 10.01 14.53 -11.83
C VAL A 4 9.78 13.30 -10.95
N HIS A 5 10.56 13.18 -9.88
CA HIS A 5 10.32 12.21 -8.83
C HIS A 5 9.08 12.64 -8.05
N ILE A 6 7.90 12.29 -8.58
CA ILE A 6 6.67 12.34 -7.79
C ILE A 6 6.85 11.27 -6.71
N ARG A 7 7.34 11.68 -5.53
CA ARG A 7 7.26 10.84 -4.34
C ARG A 7 5.78 10.77 -3.96
N PRO A 8 5.13 9.60 -4.07
CA PRO A 8 3.74 9.48 -3.66
C PRO A 8 3.68 9.81 -2.18
N THR A 9 3.03 10.92 -1.84
CA THR A 9 2.79 11.28 -0.44
C THR A 9 1.45 10.68 -0.01
N TRP A 10 1.28 10.48 1.29
CA TRP A 10 0.01 9.99 1.84
C TRP A 10 -1.15 10.92 1.48
N LEU A 11 -0.85 12.21 1.31
CA LEU A 11 -1.76 13.23 0.82
C LEU A 11 -2.32 12.89 -0.58
N THR A 12 -1.47 12.45 -1.51
CA THR A 12 -1.89 12.07 -2.87
C THR A 12 -2.81 10.84 -2.90
N ALA A 13 -2.75 9.98 -1.88
CA ALA A 13 -3.67 8.86 -1.71
C ALA A 13 -4.98 9.27 -1.01
N LEU A 14 -4.94 10.24 -0.09
CA LEU A 14 -6.10 10.71 0.66
C LEU A 14 -7.05 11.59 -0.15
N PHE A 15 -6.54 12.43 -1.06
CA PHE A 15 -7.38 13.34 -1.85
C PHE A 15 -8.48 12.62 -2.67
N PRO A 16 -8.17 11.56 -3.42
CA PRO A 16 -9.20 10.77 -4.11
C PRO A 16 -10.22 10.16 -3.15
N LEU A 17 -9.79 9.71 -1.96
CA LEU A 17 -10.68 9.14 -0.95
C LEU A 17 -11.64 10.16 -0.36
N LEU A 18 -11.19 11.41 -0.18
CA LEU A 18 -12.06 12.50 0.24
C LEU A 18 -13.13 12.81 -0.82
N ALA A 19 -12.77 12.77 -2.10
CA ALA A 19 -13.73 12.94 -3.18
C ALA A 19 -14.79 11.81 -3.17
N VAL A 20 -14.37 10.54 -3.07
CA VAL A 20 -15.32 9.41 -2.97
C VAL A 20 -16.14 9.49 -1.68
N TRP A 21 -15.59 10.00 -0.57
CA TRP A 21 -16.33 10.14 0.68
C TRP A 21 -17.43 11.19 0.61
N GLN A 22 -17.19 12.28 -0.13
CA GLN A 22 -18.14 13.37 -0.33
C GLN A 22 -19.25 12.99 -1.34
N TYR A 23 -18.90 12.29 -2.42
CA TYR A 23 -19.78 12.11 -3.58
C TYR A 23 -20.14 10.65 -3.90
N GLY A 24 -19.54 9.68 -3.22
CA GLY A 24 -19.68 8.26 -3.54
C GLY A 24 -19.90 7.38 -2.30
N ASP A 25 -19.57 6.10 -2.44
CA ASP A 25 -19.81 5.12 -1.39
C ASP A 25 -18.78 5.21 -0.26
N ARG A 26 -19.24 5.58 0.94
CA ARG A 26 -18.42 5.64 2.16
C ARG A 26 -17.90 4.28 2.60
N SER A 27 -18.56 3.18 2.22
CA SER A 27 -18.11 1.82 2.50
C SER A 27 -16.78 1.52 1.80
N VAL A 28 -16.63 1.97 0.55
CA VAL A 28 -15.40 1.86 -0.25
C VAL A 28 -14.28 2.67 0.39
N VAL A 29 -14.56 3.91 0.81
CA VAL A 29 -13.57 4.75 1.50
C VAL A 29 -13.10 4.11 2.79
N ARG A 30 -14.02 3.57 3.59
CA ARG A 30 -13.66 2.88 4.85
C ARG A 30 -12.79 1.66 4.60
N ALA A 31 -13.14 0.84 3.60
CA ALA A 31 -12.36 -0.33 3.22
C ALA A 31 -10.93 0.06 2.77
N GLU A 32 -10.81 1.10 1.95
CA GLU A 32 -9.50 1.54 1.45
C GLU A 32 -8.64 2.21 2.52
N LEU A 33 -9.24 2.99 3.43
CA LEU A 33 -8.53 3.53 4.60
C LEU A 33 -8.02 2.42 5.53
N LEU A 34 -8.84 1.39 5.78
CA LEU A 34 -8.42 0.23 6.57
C LEU A 34 -7.27 -0.51 5.89
N ARG A 35 -7.35 -0.72 4.58
CA ARG A 35 -6.29 -1.33 3.78
C ARG A 35 -4.99 -0.52 3.85
N MET A 36 -5.07 0.80 3.73
CA MET A 36 -3.91 1.70 3.87
C MET A 36 -3.27 1.60 5.26
N ALA A 37 -4.08 1.55 6.32
CA ALA A 37 -3.58 1.39 7.69
C ALA A 37 -2.85 0.06 7.88
N LEU A 38 -3.42 -1.05 7.39
CA LEU A 38 -2.79 -2.37 7.43
C LEU A 38 -1.51 -2.42 6.59
N SER A 39 -1.50 -1.77 5.43
CA SER A 39 -0.31 -1.66 4.59
C SER A 39 0.81 -0.87 5.28
N ALA A 40 0.47 0.16 6.05
CA ALA A 40 1.44 0.93 6.81
C ALA A 40 2.03 0.11 7.97
N ASP A 41 1.21 -0.66 8.68
CA ASP A 41 1.68 -1.56 9.75
C ASP A 41 2.60 -2.66 9.19
N ALA A 42 2.20 -3.30 8.08
CA ALA A 42 3.02 -4.30 7.39
C ALA A 42 4.36 -3.71 6.92
N ALA A 43 4.36 -2.49 6.38
CA ALA A 43 5.59 -1.80 5.99
C ALA A 43 6.49 -1.47 7.19
N ALA A 44 5.91 -1.02 8.32
CA ALA A 44 6.66 -0.75 9.53
C ALA A 44 7.32 -2.02 10.11
N ARG A 45 6.59 -3.14 10.15
CA ARG A 45 7.13 -4.44 10.58
C ARG A 45 8.21 -4.96 9.62
N SER A 46 8.02 -4.74 8.32
CA SER A 46 9.00 -5.11 7.30
C SER A 46 10.28 -4.26 7.37
N ALA A 47 10.19 -3.02 7.83
CA ALA A 47 11.36 -2.14 7.98
C ALA A 47 12.38 -2.74 8.96
N GLU A 48 11.94 -3.37 10.05
CA GLU A 48 12.84 -4.04 11.00
C GLU A 48 13.58 -5.22 10.34
N ALA A 49 12.89 -6.00 9.50
CA ALA A 49 13.50 -7.06 8.73
C ALA A 49 14.54 -6.52 7.71
N LEU A 50 14.24 -5.39 7.06
CA LEU A 50 15.19 -4.72 6.16
C LEU A 50 16.40 -4.15 6.91
N THR A 51 16.21 -3.60 8.11
CA THR A 51 17.29 -3.17 9.00
C THR A 51 18.17 -4.35 9.41
N ARG A 52 17.58 -5.52 9.70
CA ARG A 52 18.33 -6.74 9.99
C ARG A 52 19.16 -7.21 8.79
N ILE A 53 18.61 -7.14 7.58
CA ILE A 53 19.33 -7.42 6.34
C ILE A 53 20.51 -6.45 6.16
N ALA A 54 20.28 -5.15 6.32
CA ALA A 54 21.29 -4.12 6.09
C ALA A 54 22.45 -4.18 7.09
N ASN A 55 22.19 -4.61 8.32
CA ASN A 55 23.17 -4.69 9.40
C ASN A 55 23.72 -6.11 9.62
N MET A 56 23.46 -7.04 8.71
CA MET A 56 23.94 -8.41 8.83
C MET A 56 25.46 -8.46 8.62
N LEU A 57 26.20 -8.94 9.63
CA LEU A 57 27.65 -9.12 9.62
C LEU A 57 27.99 -10.59 9.82
N ASP A 58 29.01 -11.09 9.12
CA ASP A 58 29.55 -12.44 9.25
C ASP A 58 30.17 -12.64 10.64
N ARG A 59 30.50 -13.88 11.02
CA ARG A 59 31.23 -14.23 12.24
C ARG A 59 32.54 -13.46 12.42
N ASP A 60 33.15 -13.03 11.32
CA ASP A 60 34.37 -12.24 11.30
C ASP A 60 34.12 -10.72 11.23
N GLY A 61 32.86 -10.28 11.36
CA GLY A 61 32.48 -8.86 11.38
C GLY A 61 32.42 -8.19 10.00
N HIS A 62 32.52 -8.95 8.91
CA HIS A 62 32.45 -8.44 7.55
C HIS A 62 31.00 -8.39 7.05
N ALA A 63 30.64 -7.41 6.22
CA ALA A 63 29.32 -7.35 5.60
C ALA A 63 29.05 -8.65 4.82
N ILE A 64 27.91 -9.30 5.08
CA ILE A 64 27.62 -10.62 4.52
C ILE A 64 27.32 -10.51 3.02
N GLU A 65 28.33 -10.72 2.18
CA GLU A 65 28.12 -10.99 0.75
C GLU A 65 27.63 -12.44 0.49
N MET A 66 27.57 -13.31 1.51
CA MET A 66 27.54 -14.78 1.32
C MET A 66 26.42 -15.59 2.02
N HIS A 67 25.33 -15.00 2.54
CA HIS A 67 24.20 -15.77 3.13
C HIS A 67 22.87 -15.57 2.38
N ARG A 68 22.83 -16.07 1.14
CA ARG A 68 21.64 -16.00 0.28
C ARG A 68 20.40 -16.63 0.92
N ASP A 69 20.54 -17.72 1.67
CA ASP A 69 19.40 -18.41 2.27
C ASP A 69 18.85 -17.68 3.50
N GLU A 70 19.69 -17.07 4.33
CA GLU A 70 19.24 -16.23 5.45
C GLU A 70 18.59 -14.94 4.95
N LEU A 71 19.20 -14.27 3.96
CA LEU A 71 18.58 -13.10 3.31
C LEU A 71 17.23 -13.45 2.71
N ARG A 72 17.12 -14.62 2.06
CA ARG A 72 15.85 -15.10 1.49
C ARG A 72 14.83 -15.42 2.57
N ALA A 73 15.25 -15.96 3.71
CA ALA A 73 14.36 -16.23 4.84
C ALA A 73 13.81 -14.92 5.42
N ILE A 74 14.67 -13.91 5.68
CA ILE A 74 14.22 -12.62 6.21
C ILE A 74 13.31 -11.90 5.20
N ALA A 75 13.65 -11.92 3.91
CA ALA A 75 12.81 -11.33 2.87
C ALA A 75 11.44 -12.00 2.76
N ARG A 76 11.36 -13.34 2.88
CA ARG A 76 10.07 -14.06 2.91
C ARG A 76 9.23 -13.69 4.12
N THR A 77 9.83 -13.59 5.30
CA THR A 77 9.14 -13.15 6.52
C THR A 77 8.58 -11.72 6.34
N ALA A 78 9.38 -10.79 5.82
CA ALA A 78 8.93 -9.43 5.53
C ALA A 78 7.77 -9.42 4.52
N LEU A 79 7.87 -10.21 3.45
CA LEU A 79 6.78 -10.34 2.45
C LEU A 79 5.48 -10.88 3.07
N SER A 80 5.57 -11.83 4.00
CA SER A 80 4.39 -12.42 4.66
C SER A 80 3.59 -11.42 5.51
N GLU A 81 4.20 -10.32 5.95
CA GLU A 81 3.47 -9.28 6.68
C GLU A 81 2.46 -8.55 5.76
N PHE A 82 2.71 -8.53 4.44
CA PHE A 82 1.78 -7.95 3.47
C PHE A 82 0.61 -8.87 3.12
N ASP A 83 0.67 -10.18 3.41
CA ASP A 83 -0.44 -11.11 3.18
C ASP A 83 -1.68 -10.77 4.04
N ARG A 84 -1.48 -10.00 5.12
CA ARG A 84 -2.56 -9.50 5.99
C ARG A 84 -3.27 -8.27 5.42
N VAL A 85 -2.72 -7.65 4.37
CA VAL A 85 -3.31 -6.47 3.74
C VAL A 85 -4.39 -6.93 2.76
N PRO A 86 -5.67 -6.51 2.94
CA PRO A 86 -6.72 -6.85 1.99
C PRO A 86 -6.36 -6.41 0.57
N PRO A 87 -6.86 -7.09 -0.48
CA PRO A 87 -6.69 -6.62 -1.84
C PRO A 87 -7.32 -5.23 -1.99
N ARG A 88 -6.79 -4.44 -2.93
CA ARG A 88 -7.33 -3.10 -3.22
C ARG A 88 -8.80 -3.22 -3.62
N ALA A 89 -9.64 -2.34 -3.07
CA ALA A 89 -11.03 -2.27 -3.50
C ALA A 89 -11.06 -2.02 -5.02
N PRO A 90 -11.96 -2.68 -5.77
CA PRO A 90 -12.15 -2.36 -7.18
C PRO A 90 -12.38 -0.86 -7.31
N LEU A 91 -11.56 -0.19 -8.11
CA LEU A 91 -11.86 1.19 -8.47
C LEU A 91 -13.17 1.16 -9.25
N PRO A 92 -14.14 2.04 -8.97
CA PRO A 92 -15.31 2.17 -9.81
C PRO A 92 -14.80 2.41 -11.24
N THR A 93 -15.18 1.51 -12.14
CA THR A 93 -14.81 1.68 -13.53
C THR A 93 -15.54 2.91 -14.06
N SER A 94 -15.02 3.57 -15.09
CA SER A 94 -15.70 4.76 -15.66
C SER A 94 -17.15 4.47 -16.07
N ALA A 95 -17.48 3.21 -16.35
CA ALA A 95 -18.85 2.74 -16.59
C ALA A 95 -19.78 2.86 -15.36
N ASP A 96 -19.25 2.71 -14.15
CA ASP A 96 -20.04 2.87 -12.92
C ASP A 96 -20.30 4.36 -12.63
N ALA A 97 -19.35 5.24 -12.95
CA ALA A 97 -19.49 6.69 -12.76
C ALA A 97 -20.63 7.29 -13.60
N ASP A 98 -20.83 6.79 -14.83
CA ASP A 98 -21.94 7.21 -15.70
C ASP A 98 -23.31 6.75 -15.15
N LEU A 99 -23.36 5.57 -14.52
CA LEU A 99 -24.58 5.04 -13.89
C LEU A 99 -24.98 5.87 -12.63
N TYR A 100 -23.99 6.26 -11.82
CA TYR A 100 -24.22 7.14 -10.66
C TYR A 100 -24.61 8.57 -11.07
N HIS A 101 -24.12 9.07 -12.20
CA HIS A 101 -24.54 10.37 -12.72
C HIS A 101 -25.96 10.32 -13.30
N ALA A 102 -26.37 9.22 -13.95
CA ALA A 102 -27.73 9.04 -14.46
C ALA A 102 -28.77 8.96 -13.33
N CYS A 103 -28.47 8.27 -12.22
CA CYS A 103 -29.39 8.18 -11.08
C CYS A 103 -29.50 9.47 -10.25
N SER A 104 -28.52 10.38 -10.28
CA SER A 104 -28.58 11.65 -9.54
C SER A 104 -29.35 12.76 -10.25
N VAL A 105 -29.73 12.56 -11.52
CA VAL A 105 -30.37 13.57 -12.38
C VAL A 105 -31.88 13.32 -12.59
N GLN A 106 -32.46 12.24 -12.06
CA GLN A 106 -33.91 12.03 -12.05
C GLN A 106 -34.51 12.22 -10.65
N PRO A 107 -35.12 13.37 -10.34
CA PRO A 107 -36.16 13.44 -9.32
C PRO A 107 -37.46 12.83 -9.89
N CYS A 108 -38.21 12.13 -9.04
CA CYS A 108 -39.62 11.80 -9.30
C CYS A 108 -40.46 13.04 -9.59
#